data_AF-A0A8C3VDY4-F1
#
_entry.id   AF-A0A8C3VDY4-F1
#
_cell.length_a   1.000
_cell.length_b   1.000
_cell.length_c   1.000
_cell.angle_alpha   90.00
_cell.angle_beta   90.00
_cell.angle_gamma   90.00
#
_symmetry.space_group_name_H-M   'P 1'
#
loop_
_entity.id
_entity.type
_entity.pdbx_description
1 polymer ?
#
loop_
_entity_poly.entity_id
_entity_poly.type
_entity_poly.pdbx_seq_one_letter_code
_entity_poly.pdbx_strand_id
1 'polypeptide(L)'
;AEELEEEDEDEEEEDGGPESALEKSPFQLTAADVYDISSVVGRDLLQLRAGPQLPAARARLQFRIVRVLEMLEALVSESSVAEEQLRRERDSLRRELEQLRAAPSSLGPDQMVIDLTDPNRPRFTLQELRDVLQERNQLKAQLLVVQEELQCYKSLCTATPTPHPGWVLVHRNSSVQSQQLHTHCV
;
A
#
# COMPACT_ATOMS: atom_id res chain seq x y z
N ALA A 1 12.97 -65.60 -4.05
CA ALA A 1 12.06 -64.59 -3.47
C ALA A 1 12.90 -63.82 -2.47
N GLU A 2 13.30 -62.59 -2.71
CA GLU A 2 12.56 -61.53 -3.42
C GLU A 2 13.46 -60.79 -4.41
N GLU A 3 12.93 -60.63 -5.61
CA GLU A 3 13.27 -59.59 -6.59
C GLU A 3 12.53 -58.31 -6.17
N LEU A 4 13.22 -57.17 -6.23
CA LEU A 4 12.69 -55.81 -6.36
C LEU A 4 13.80 -55.08 -7.17
N GLU A 5 13.79 -55.09 -8.52
CA GLU A 5 13.05 -54.17 -9.41
C GLU A 5 13.12 -52.74 -8.87
N GLU A 6 13.99 -51.88 -9.44
CA GLU A 6 13.66 -50.92 -10.52
C GLU A 6 12.58 -49.91 -10.03
N GLU A 7 12.68 -48.59 -10.14
CA GLU A 7 13.19 -47.74 -11.22
C GLU A 7 12.96 -46.26 -10.75
N ASP A 8 13.54 -45.29 -11.47
CA ASP A 8 13.11 -43.88 -11.60
C ASP A 8 13.40 -42.90 -10.43
N GLU A 9 13.86 -41.66 -10.60
CA GLU A 9 13.83 -40.72 -11.72
C GLU A 9 15.13 -39.88 -11.70
N ASP A 10 16.07 -40.11 -12.62
CA ASP A 10 16.97 -39.04 -13.02
C ASP A 10 16.12 -38.10 -13.89
N GLU A 11 15.54 -37.07 -13.28
CA GLU A 11 15.07 -35.89 -14.01
C GLU A 11 16.31 -35.25 -14.69
N GLU A 12 16.69 -35.78 -15.86
CA GLU A 12 17.51 -35.04 -16.81
C GLU A 12 16.71 -33.79 -17.15
N GLU A 13 16.97 -32.68 -16.42
CA GLU A 13 16.59 -31.37 -16.90
C GLU A 13 17.04 -31.30 -18.35
N GLU A 14 16.07 -31.10 -19.23
CA GLU A 14 16.24 -30.76 -20.64
C GLU A 14 16.87 -29.36 -20.76
N ASP A 15 17.92 -29.08 -19.97
CA ASP A 15 18.79 -27.92 -20.09
C ASP A 15 19.67 -28.21 -21.31
N GLY A 16 19.05 -28.06 -22.48
CA GLY A 16 19.77 -27.95 -23.74
C GLY A 16 20.90 -26.97 -23.48
N GLY A 17 22.14 -27.45 -23.55
CA GLY A 17 23.31 -26.74 -23.02
C GLY A 17 23.46 -25.31 -23.54
N PRO A 18 24.52 -24.56 -23.19
CA PRO A 18 24.57 -23.09 -23.29
C PRO A 18 24.34 -22.50 -24.71
N GLU A 19 24.30 -23.33 -25.75
CA GLU A 19 23.90 -22.97 -27.11
C GLU A 19 22.38 -22.81 -27.30
N SER A 20 21.54 -23.47 -26.49
CA SER A 20 20.06 -23.37 -26.56
C SER A 20 19.55 -21.95 -26.31
N ALA A 21 20.28 -21.15 -25.52
CA ALA A 21 19.96 -19.76 -25.27
C ALA A 21 19.85 -18.90 -26.55
N LEU A 22 20.56 -19.28 -27.64
CA LEU A 22 20.48 -18.58 -28.93
C LEU A 22 19.19 -18.87 -29.72
N GLU A 23 18.51 -19.97 -29.40
CA GLU A 23 17.28 -20.39 -30.06
C GLU A 23 16.04 -19.73 -29.45
N LYS A 24 16.16 -19.24 -28.21
CA LYS A 24 15.09 -18.55 -27.48
C LYS A 24 14.62 -17.28 -28.19
N SER A 25 13.39 -16.90 -27.89
CA SER A 25 12.84 -15.60 -28.29
C SER A 25 13.55 -14.47 -27.52
N PRO A 26 13.89 -13.33 -28.16
CA PRO A 26 14.51 -12.19 -27.48
C PRO A 26 13.71 -11.69 -26.27
N PHE A 27 12.37 -11.77 -26.36
CA PHE A 27 11.45 -11.32 -25.32
C PHE A 27 11.32 -12.27 -24.13
N GLN A 28 11.92 -13.46 -24.21
CA GLN A 28 11.91 -14.47 -23.17
C GLN A 28 13.31 -14.70 -22.57
N LEU A 29 14.30 -13.90 -23.00
CA LEU A 29 15.66 -14.01 -22.49
C LEU A 29 15.74 -13.57 -21.02
N THR A 30 16.45 -14.36 -20.24
CA THR A 30 16.87 -14.05 -18.88
C THR A 30 18.33 -13.59 -18.85
N ALA A 31 18.78 -13.07 -17.71
CA ALA A 31 20.20 -12.74 -17.53
C ALA A 31 21.11 -13.97 -17.65
N ALA A 32 20.64 -15.14 -17.21
CA ALA A 32 21.38 -16.41 -17.35
C ALA A 32 21.63 -16.73 -18.83
N ASP A 33 20.61 -16.63 -19.67
CA ASP A 33 20.73 -16.86 -21.12
C ASP A 33 21.78 -15.95 -21.76
N VAL A 34 21.84 -14.69 -21.34
CA VAL A 34 22.85 -13.74 -21.84
C VAL A 34 24.26 -14.16 -21.44
N TYR A 35 24.45 -14.68 -20.22
CA TYR A 35 25.74 -15.23 -19.80
C TYR A 35 26.11 -16.49 -20.58
N ASP A 36 25.15 -17.36 -20.87
CA ASP A 36 25.38 -18.58 -21.66
C ASP A 36 25.79 -18.25 -23.09
N ILE A 37 25.03 -17.35 -23.76
CA ILE A 37 25.38 -16.81 -25.07
C ILE A 37 26.79 -16.20 -25.04
N SER A 38 27.10 -15.40 -24.03
CA SER A 38 28.41 -14.76 -23.88
C SER A 38 29.54 -15.78 -23.71
N SER A 39 29.28 -16.88 -22.97
CA SER A 39 30.25 -17.97 -22.77
C SER A 39 30.53 -18.72 -24.07
N VAL A 40 29.49 -18.98 -24.87
CA VAL A 40 29.59 -19.67 -26.17
C VAL A 40 30.35 -18.81 -27.17
N VAL A 41 29.99 -17.53 -27.28
CA VAL A 41 30.68 -16.56 -28.15
C VAL A 41 32.14 -16.39 -27.71
N GLY A 42 32.41 -16.30 -26.41
CA GLY A 42 33.76 -16.21 -25.86
C GLY A 42 34.63 -17.41 -26.21
N ARG A 43 34.08 -18.64 -26.13
CA ARG A 43 34.77 -19.87 -26.54
C ARG A 43 35.11 -19.87 -28.03
N ASP A 44 34.17 -19.50 -28.89
CA ASP A 44 34.40 -19.41 -30.33
C ASP A 44 35.47 -18.38 -30.69
N LEU A 45 35.45 -17.21 -30.04
CA LEU A 45 36.47 -16.18 -30.21
C LEU A 45 37.87 -16.68 -29.83
N LEU A 46 37.99 -17.49 -28.77
CA LEU A 46 39.26 -18.13 -28.39
C LEU A 46 39.69 -19.19 -29.41
N GLN A 47 38.75 -19.94 -29.99
CA GLN A 47 39.04 -20.92 -31.05
C GLN A 47 39.57 -20.26 -32.33
N LEU A 48 39.13 -19.04 -32.67
CA LEU A 48 39.70 -18.28 -33.79
C LEU A 48 41.20 -17.97 -33.62
N ARG A 49 41.67 -17.88 -32.38
CA ARG A 49 43.09 -17.71 -32.07
C ARG A 49 43.86 -19.03 -32.21
N ALA A 50 43.20 -20.16 -32.04
CA ALA A 50 43.78 -21.49 -31.95
C ALA A 50 43.75 -22.26 -33.29
N GLY A 51 44.38 -21.72 -34.33
CA GLY A 51 44.80 -22.49 -35.51
C GLY A 51 43.73 -23.36 -36.21
N PRO A 52 44.05 -24.56 -36.71
CA PRO A 52 43.61 -25.21 -37.97
C PRO A 52 42.12 -25.35 -38.34
N GLN A 53 41.16 -24.88 -37.52
CA GLN A 53 39.70 -24.93 -37.80
C GLN A 53 39.09 -23.56 -38.13
N LEU A 54 39.94 -22.58 -38.47
CA LEU A 54 39.60 -21.17 -38.64
C LEU A 54 38.36 -20.90 -39.50
N PRO A 55 38.16 -21.53 -40.68
CA PRO A 55 37.00 -21.23 -41.53
C PRO A 55 35.66 -21.67 -40.90
N ALA A 56 35.63 -22.85 -40.29
CA ALA A 56 34.41 -23.39 -39.67
C ALA A 56 34.07 -22.66 -38.36
N ALA A 57 35.08 -22.38 -37.52
CA ALA A 57 34.89 -21.59 -36.30
C ALA A 57 34.43 -20.17 -36.61
N ARG A 58 34.99 -19.55 -37.68
CA ARG A 58 34.56 -18.22 -38.14
C ARG A 58 33.13 -18.20 -38.64
N ALA A 59 32.72 -19.21 -39.42
CA ALA A 59 31.34 -19.30 -39.89
C ALA A 59 30.35 -19.44 -38.73
N ARG A 60 30.61 -20.35 -37.77
CA ARG A 60 29.75 -20.52 -36.58
C ARG A 60 29.64 -19.22 -35.78
N LEU A 61 30.77 -18.58 -35.48
CA LEU A 61 30.77 -17.31 -34.75
C LEU A 61 30.00 -16.23 -35.51
N GLN A 62 30.17 -16.16 -36.83
CA GLN A 62 29.42 -15.20 -37.66
C GLN A 62 27.92 -15.42 -37.52
N PHE A 63 27.41 -16.65 -37.64
CA PHE A 63 25.98 -16.93 -37.46
C PHE A 63 25.49 -16.57 -36.07
N ARG A 64 26.28 -16.86 -35.02
CA ARG A 64 25.94 -16.50 -33.63
C ARG A 64 25.89 -14.99 -33.42
N ILE A 65 26.84 -14.24 -33.97
CA ILE A 65 26.84 -12.77 -33.91
C ILE A 65 25.63 -12.20 -34.65
N VAL A 66 25.33 -12.71 -35.85
CA VAL A 66 24.15 -12.29 -36.62
C VAL A 66 22.89 -12.52 -35.80
N ARG A 67 22.75 -13.72 -35.20
CA ARG A 67 21.62 -14.03 -34.32
C ARG A 67 21.50 -13.06 -33.15
N VAL A 68 22.59 -12.76 -32.45
CA VAL A 68 22.57 -11.79 -31.35
C VAL A 68 22.17 -10.39 -31.82
N LEU A 69 22.63 -9.96 -33.00
CA LEU A 69 22.23 -8.67 -33.57
C LEU A 69 20.75 -8.62 -33.94
N GLU A 70 20.21 -9.70 -34.51
CA GLU A 70 18.76 -9.82 -34.79
C GLU A 70 17.93 -9.73 -33.51
N MET A 71 18.39 -10.38 -32.42
CA MET A 71 17.70 -10.33 -31.13
C MET A 71 17.73 -8.91 -30.54
N LEU A 72 18.87 -8.22 -30.63
CA LEU A 72 18.98 -6.83 -30.17
C LEU A 72 18.11 -5.88 -31.01
N GLU A 73 18.04 -6.06 -32.33
CA GLU A 73 17.17 -5.30 -33.21
C GLU A 73 15.69 -5.48 -32.82
N ALA A 74 15.24 -6.72 -32.57
CA ALA A 74 13.88 -7.02 -32.14
C ALA A 74 13.53 -6.33 -30.79
N LEU A 75 14.44 -6.36 -29.82
CA LEU A 75 14.23 -5.71 -28.52
C LEU A 75 14.17 -4.18 -28.64
N VAL A 76 15.08 -3.58 -29.42
CA VAL A 76 15.13 -2.12 -29.61
C VAL A 76 13.93 -1.62 -30.40
N SER A 77 13.52 -2.34 -31.45
CA SER A 77 12.37 -1.98 -32.26
C SER A 77 11.06 -1.99 -31.45
N GLU A 78 10.76 -3.06 -30.72
CA GLU A 78 9.55 -3.12 -29.88
C GLU A 78 9.58 -2.07 -28.76
N SER A 79 10.73 -1.87 -28.11
CA SER A 79 10.87 -0.82 -27.09
C SER A 79 10.57 0.56 -27.67
N SER A 80 11.03 0.86 -28.89
CA SER A 80 10.77 2.13 -29.55
C SER A 80 9.27 2.35 -29.83
N VAL A 81 8.57 1.31 -30.29
CA VAL A 81 7.12 1.35 -30.56
C VAL A 81 6.33 1.57 -29.27
N ALA A 82 6.63 0.79 -28.23
CA ALA A 82 5.97 0.91 -26.93
C ALA A 82 6.21 2.30 -26.30
N GLU A 83 7.43 2.82 -26.37
CA GLU A 83 7.75 4.16 -25.89
C GLU A 83 6.96 5.25 -26.63
N GLU A 84 6.87 5.16 -27.96
CA GLU A 84 6.11 6.15 -28.72
C GLU A 84 4.61 6.10 -28.39
N GLN A 85 4.03 4.92 -28.18
CA GLN A 85 2.64 4.76 -27.76
C GLN A 85 2.41 5.44 -26.40
N LEU A 86 3.25 5.14 -25.40
CA LEU A 86 3.17 5.76 -24.08
C LEU A 86 3.38 7.29 -24.15
N ARG A 87 4.28 7.77 -25.03
CA ARG A 87 4.43 9.22 -25.25
C ARG A 87 3.15 9.85 -25.80
N ARG A 88 2.49 9.22 -26.78
CA ARG A 88 1.21 9.70 -27.34
C ARG A 88 0.10 9.72 -26.30
N GLU A 89 -0.05 8.67 -25.51
CA GLU A 89 -1.03 8.60 -24.42
C GLU A 89 -0.80 9.68 -23.37
N ARG A 90 0.46 9.82 -22.91
CA ARG A 90 0.85 10.86 -21.96
C ARG A 90 0.54 12.27 -22.49
N ASP A 91 0.80 12.52 -23.78
CA ASP A 91 0.50 13.82 -24.39
C ASP A 91 -1.01 14.05 -24.55
N SER A 92 -1.80 13.00 -24.78
CA SER A 92 -3.27 13.09 -24.75
C SER A 92 -3.80 13.44 -23.37
N LEU A 93 -3.37 12.69 -22.36
CA LEU A 93 -3.79 12.92 -20.98
C LEU A 93 -3.36 14.30 -20.48
N ARG A 94 -2.17 14.77 -20.86
CA ARG A 94 -1.74 16.15 -20.55
C ARG A 94 -2.65 17.20 -21.19
N ARG A 95 -3.06 17.00 -22.46
CA ARG A 95 -4.01 17.91 -23.13
C ARG A 95 -5.38 17.89 -22.47
N GLU A 96 -5.89 16.72 -22.09
CA GLU A 96 -7.17 16.58 -21.39
C GLU A 96 -7.12 17.24 -20.01
N LEU A 97 -6.04 17.05 -19.24
CA LEU A 97 -5.85 17.73 -17.96
C LEU A 97 -5.79 19.26 -18.12
N GLU A 98 -5.11 19.75 -19.16
CA GLU A 98 -5.06 21.19 -19.42
C GLU A 98 -6.44 21.75 -19.79
N GLN A 99 -7.22 21.02 -20.59
CA GLN A 99 -8.60 21.37 -20.91
C GLN A 99 -9.50 21.38 -19.69
N LEU A 100 -9.37 20.39 -18.79
CA LEU A 100 -10.13 20.34 -17.54
C LEU A 100 -9.75 21.47 -16.57
N ARG A 101 -8.48 21.89 -16.56
CA ARG A 101 -8.00 23.03 -15.77
C ARG A 101 -8.44 24.37 -16.36
N ALA A 102 -8.47 24.49 -17.69
CA ALA A 102 -8.86 25.70 -18.40
C ALA A 102 -10.38 25.86 -18.52
N ALA A 103 -11.15 24.78 -18.42
CA ALA A 103 -12.60 24.84 -18.36
C ALA A 103 -13.03 25.56 -17.06
N PRO A 104 -13.72 26.70 -17.14
CA PRO A 104 -14.40 27.24 -15.96
C PRO A 104 -15.46 26.21 -15.59
N SER A 105 -15.34 25.65 -14.39
CA SER A 105 -16.28 24.73 -13.73
C SER A 105 -17.72 24.82 -14.27
N SER A 106 -18.00 24.08 -15.33
CA SER A 106 -19.37 23.69 -15.70
C SER A 106 -19.75 22.47 -14.85
N LEU A 107 -19.50 22.60 -13.56
CA LEU A 107 -19.98 21.70 -12.56
C LEU A 107 -21.41 22.15 -12.29
N GLY A 108 -22.37 21.26 -12.52
CA GLY A 108 -23.75 21.50 -12.12
C GLY A 108 -23.84 21.90 -10.63
N PRO A 109 -24.99 22.41 -10.18
CA PRO A 109 -25.15 23.07 -8.87
C PRO A 109 -24.78 22.23 -7.62
N ASP A 110 -24.35 20.98 -7.79
CA ASP A 110 -24.10 20.00 -6.73
C ASP A 110 -22.64 19.50 -6.67
N GLN A 111 -21.71 20.09 -7.42
CA GLN A 111 -20.31 19.64 -7.43
C GLN A 111 -19.35 20.73 -6.98
N MET A 112 -18.85 20.56 -5.74
CA MET A 112 -17.96 21.46 -5.04
C MET A 112 -16.52 21.29 -5.57
N VAL A 113 -15.90 22.37 -6.03
CA VAL A 113 -14.47 22.39 -6.38
C VAL A 113 -13.68 22.24 -5.08
N ILE A 114 -13.06 21.07 -4.88
CA ILE A 114 -12.19 20.82 -3.73
C ILE A 114 -10.80 21.36 -4.07
N ASP A 115 -10.45 22.52 -3.52
CA ASP A 115 -9.07 23.00 -3.57
C ASP A 115 -8.20 22.10 -2.69
N LEU A 116 -7.30 21.35 -3.31
CA LEU A 116 -6.36 20.46 -2.62
C LEU A 116 -5.25 21.24 -1.88
N THR A 117 -5.17 22.55 -2.10
CA THR A 117 -4.16 23.45 -1.52
C THR A 117 -4.68 24.23 -0.31
N ASP A 118 -5.97 24.16 0.00
CA ASP A 118 -6.58 24.92 1.10
C ASP A 118 -6.13 24.37 2.48
N PRO A 119 -5.43 25.18 3.31
CA PRO A 119 -5.02 24.78 4.65
C PRO A 119 -6.19 24.53 5.61
N ASN A 120 -7.38 25.11 5.35
CA ASN A 120 -8.59 24.89 6.12
C ASN A 120 -9.43 23.71 5.62
N ARG A 121 -8.96 22.99 4.58
CA ARG A 121 -9.66 21.82 4.05
C ARG A 121 -9.83 20.76 5.14
N PRO A 122 -11.07 20.35 5.48
CA PRO A 122 -11.28 19.27 6.44
C PRO A 122 -10.61 18.00 5.92
N ARG A 123 -9.72 17.42 6.73
CA ARG A 123 -8.93 16.23 6.40
C ARG A 123 -9.58 14.91 6.85
N PHE A 124 -10.78 14.99 7.41
CA PHE A 124 -11.54 13.83 7.87
C PHE A 124 -12.36 13.22 6.74
N THR A 125 -12.50 11.91 6.77
CA THR A 125 -13.44 11.13 5.97
C THR A 125 -14.86 11.29 6.50
N LEU A 126 -15.87 11.02 5.68
CA LEU A 126 -17.27 11.04 6.11
C LEU A 126 -17.58 10.01 7.21
N GLN A 127 -16.84 8.91 7.25
CA GLN A 127 -16.96 7.89 8.29
C GLN A 127 -16.52 8.44 9.64
N GLU A 128 -15.33 9.03 9.71
CA GLU A 128 -14.81 9.63 10.95
C GLU A 128 -15.72 10.74 11.46
N LEU A 129 -16.28 11.56 10.57
CA LEU A 129 -17.24 12.58 10.97
C LEU A 129 -18.50 11.97 11.59
N ARG A 130 -19.03 10.89 10.99
CA ARG A 130 -20.20 10.18 11.54
C ARG A 130 -19.90 9.61 12.92
N ASP A 131 -18.74 8.99 13.07
CA ASP A 131 -18.31 8.35 14.32
C ASP A 131 -18.17 9.40 15.44
N VAL A 132 -17.52 10.53 15.16
CA VAL A 132 -17.39 11.66 16.11
C VAL A 132 -18.75 12.25 16.48
N LEU A 133 -19.67 12.39 15.51
CA LEU A 133 -21.02 12.89 15.78
C LEU A 133 -21.81 11.93 16.66
N GLN A 134 -21.69 10.63 16.42
CA GLN A 134 -22.37 9.60 17.20
C GLN A 134 -21.83 9.54 18.63
N GLU A 135 -20.50 9.55 18.79
CA GLU A 135 -19.85 9.61 20.10
C GLU A 135 -20.28 10.86 20.89
N ARG A 136 -20.26 12.03 20.25
CA ARG A 136 -20.71 13.28 20.87
C ARG A 136 -22.18 13.22 21.30
N ASN A 137 -23.05 12.60 20.51
CA ASN A 137 -24.45 12.42 20.89
C ASN A 137 -24.60 11.44 22.07
N GLN A 138 -23.81 10.37 22.10
CA GLN A 138 -23.83 9.40 23.19
C GLN A 138 -23.33 10.02 24.50
N LEU A 139 -22.21 10.75 24.46
CA LEU A 139 -21.69 11.48 25.61
C LEU A 139 -22.68 12.54 26.12
N LYS A 140 -23.37 13.23 25.19
CA LYS A 140 -24.42 14.19 25.55
C LYS A 140 -25.59 13.52 26.29
N ALA A 141 -26.02 12.33 25.85
CA ALA A 141 -27.07 11.58 26.53
C ALA A 141 -26.64 11.12 27.94
N GLN A 142 -25.41 10.61 28.09
CA GLN A 142 -24.87 10.23 29.41
C GLN A 142 -24.76 11.43 30.34
N LEU A 143 -24.30 12.58 29.85
CA LEU A 143 -24.23 13.82 30.62
C LEU A 143 -25.60 14.26 31.13
N LEU A 144 -26.65 14.11 30.31
CA LEU A 144 -28.01 14.44 30.71
C LEU A 144 -28.47 13.56 31.88
N VAL A 145 -28.29 12.24 31.78
CA VAL A 145 -28.67 11.28 32.84
C VAL A 145 -27.94 11.59 34.14
N VAL A 146 -26.63 11.82 34.09
CA VAL A 146 -25.83 12.15 35.28
C VAL A 146 -26.26 13.49 35.89
N GLN A 147 -26.62 14.48 35.07
CA GLN A 147 -27.16 15.75 35.56
C GLN A 147 -28.51 15.58 36.26
N GLU A 148 -29.40 14.74 35.71
CA GLU A 148 -30.69 14.40 36.32
C GLU A 148 -30.49 13.70 37.68
N GLU A 149 -29.62 12.70 37.74
CA GLU A 149 -29.28 12.00 39.00
C GLU A 149 -28.72 12.97 40.04
N LEU A 150 -27.74 13.81 39.66
CA LEU A 150 -27.18 14.83 40.55
C LEU A 150 -28.23 15.82 41.04
N GLN A 151 -29.20 16.17 40.19
CA GLN A 151 -30.30 17.04 40.56
C GLN A 151 -31.24 16.35 41.57
N CYS A 152 -31.51 15.05 41.41
CA CYS A 152 -32.25 14.26 42.38
C CYS A 152 -31.55 14.18 43.75
N TYR A 153 -30.23 13.99 43.79
CA TYR A 153 -29.49 13.98 45.05
C TYR A 153 -29.50 15.36 45.74
N LYS A 154 -29.33 16.44 44.97
CA LYS A 154 -29.43 17.81 45.50
C LYS A 154 -30.82 18.10 46.06
N SER A 155 -31.87 17.70 45.35
CA SER A 155 -33.25 17.94 45.77
C SER A 155 -33.64 17.13 47.01
N LEU A 156 -33.21 15.86 47.13
CA LEU A 156 -33.41 15.04 48.33
C LEU A 156 -32.71 15.61 49.57
N CYS A 157 -31.50 16.15 49.42
CA CYS A 157 -30.81 16.84 50.51
C CYS A 157 -31.51 18.15 50.92
N THR A 158 -32.10 18.89 49.98
CA THR A 158 -32.82 20.14 50.28
C THR A 158 -34.27 19.94 50.73
N ALA A 159 -34.87 18.78 50.47
CA ALA A 159 -36.26 18.47 50.79
C ALA A 159 -36.46 17.81 52.16
N THR A 160 -35.46 17.84 53.05
CA THR A 160 -35.64 17.50 54.47
C THR A 160 -35.99 18.76 55.27
N PRO A 161 -37.26 19.02 55.61
CA PRO A 161 -37.57 19.91 56.72
C PRO A 161 -37.32 19.13 58.03
N THR A 162 -36.27 19.53 58.73
CA THR A 162 -35.78 19.22 60.11
C THR A 162 -36.87 18.82 61.14
N PRO A 163 -36.58 18.11 62.30
CA PRO A 163 -35.48 18.45 63.22
C PRO A 163 -34.89 17.35 64.15
N HIS A 164 -33.58 17.38 64.38
CA HIS A 164 -33.01 16.93 65.66
C HIS A 164 -32.04 18.01 66.18
N PRO A 165 -32.22 18.53 67.40
CA PRO A 165 -31.27 19.48 67.98
C PRO A 165 -30.00 18.72 68.35
N GLY A 166 -28.90 18.98 67.63
CA GLY A 166 -27.55 18.54 68.03
C GLY A 166 -26.72 17.77 67.00
N TRP A 167 -27.29 17.40 65.84
CA TRP A 167 -26.54 16.69 64.80
C TRP A 167 -26.41 17.57 63.56
N VAL A 168 -25.18 17.91 63.18
CA VAL A 168 -24.88 18.61 61.92
C VAL A 168 -24.07 17.67 61.05
N LEU A 169 -24.56 17.37 59.85
CA LEU A 169 -23.78 16.67 58.84
C LEU A 169 -22.76 17.63 58.24
N VAL A 170 -21.47 17.37 58.48
CA VAL A 170 -20.37 18.17 57.95
C VAL A 170 -19.69 17.41 56.82
N HIS A 171 -19.63 18.01 55.64
CA HIS A 171 -18.88 17.47 54.51
C HIS A 171 -17.40 17.88 54.59
N ARG A 172 -16.50 16.90 54.72
CA ARG A 172 -15.05 17.10 54.55
C ARG A 172 -14.48 16.01 53.65
N ASN A 173 -13.76 16.42 52.59
CA ASN A 173 -13.03 15.57 51.65
C ASN A 173 -13.75 14.26 51.25
N SER A 174 -14.92 14.40 50.64
CA SER A 174 -15.68 13.30 50.01
C SER A 174 -16.20 12.19 50.93
N SER A 175 -16.19 12.37 52.25
CA SER A 175 -16.84 11.46 53.20
C SER A 175 -17.86 12.20 54.07
N VAL A 176 -19.00 11.57 54.32
CA VAL A 176 -20.07 12.09 55.19
C VAL A 176 -19.92 11.45 56.57
N GLN A 177 -19.66 12.25 57.59
CA GLN A 177 -19.62 11.79 58.98
C GLN A 177 -20.60 12.60 59.84
N SER A 178 -21.33 11.90 60.70
CA SER A 178 -22.21 12.50 61.71
C SER A 178 -21.39 12.86 62.95
N GLN A 179 -21.38 14.13 63.34
CA GLN A 179 -20.78 14.60 64.59
C GLN A 179 -21.84 15.29 65.46
N GLN A 180 -21.79 15.02 66.78
CA GLN A 180 -22.74 15.57 67.74
C GLN A 180 -22.16 16.80 68.43
N LEU A 181 -22.82 17.95 68.27
CA LEU A 181 -22.46 19.21 68.90
C LEU A 181 -23.19 19.32 70.25
N HIS A 182 -22.43 19.26 71.35
CA HIS A 182 -22.95 19.48 72.69
C HIS A 182 -23.01 20.99 72.98
N THR A 183 -24.20 21.59 72.94
CA THR A 183 -24.44 22.95 73.42
C THR A 183 -24.89 22.90 74.87
N HIS A 184 -24.04 23.35 75.80
CA HIS A 184 -24.45 23.66 77.17
C HIS A 184 -25.27 24.96 77.16
N CYS A 185 -26.56 24.88 77.47
CA CYS A 185 -27.37 26.06 77.79
C CYS A 185 -27.03 26.55 79.21
N VAL A 186 -26.76 27.85 79.35
CA VAL A 186 -26.84 28.61 80.60
C VAL A 186 -27.95 29.62 80.44
#